data_AF-A0A9Q1J6V6-F1
#
_entry.id   AF-A0A9Q1J6V6-F1
#
_cell.length_a   1.000
_cell.length_b   1.000
_cell.length_c   1.000
_cell.angle_alpha   90.00
_cell.angle_beta   90.00
_cell.angle_gamma   90.00
#
_symmetry.space_group_name_H-M   'P 1'
#
loop_
_entity.id
_entity.type
_entity.pdbx_description
1 polymer ?
#
loop_
_entity_poly.entity_id
_entity_poly.type
_entity_poly.pdbx_seq_one_letter_code
_entity_poly.pdbx_strand_id
1 'polypeptide(L)'
;MIPIPIFENSVCAIKAESSLAKLIKESRVIIWDEIFSVHRVNIECVETTLGDLMDSDHPWGGKAVLLGWDPRQALPVIKRAGRAQIVKAWIQTSPLYPLMQEHKLKVNMRTDKAENEFSNYLLDLGEGKMKHGESEVQVQITTAYLVKDLKTLISETFPDFQNECGDKENLFKGTVYTPLNKDIRDINDMRVAVFPGDESNFQLTQFWKNGQGEGGTVKGWDTGNGEVWREGVERSRGRSRKR
;
A
#
# COMPACT_ATOMS: atom_id res chain seq x y z
N MET A 1 3.54 -4.95 4.16
CA MET A 1 3.06 -6.31 3.83
C MET A 1 4.23 -7.26 4.03
N ILE A 2 4.05 -8.38 4.74
CA ILE A 2 5.11 -9.40 4.86
C ILE A 2 5.27 -10.02 3.46
N PRO A 3 6.45 -9.94 2.82
CA PRO A 3 6.64 -10.53 1.50
C PRO A 3 6.81 -12.03 1.66
N ILE A 4 5.69 -12.74 1.68
CA ILE A 4 5.66 -14.20 1.64
C ILE A 4 5.51 -14.58 0.16
N PRO A 5 6.38 -15.43 -0.40
CA PRO A 5 6.14 -16.03 -1.70
C PRO A 5 4.74 -16.65 -1.72
N ILE A 6 3.96 -16.49 -2.79
CA ILE A 6 2.55 -16.92 -2.78
C ILE A 6 2.47 -18.34 -3.36
N PHE A 7 2.68 -19.34 -2.50
CA PHE A 7 2.47 -20.76 -2.78
C PHE A 7 1.60 -21.41 -1.68
N GLU A 8 0.85 -22.46 -1.99
CA GLU A 8 -0.05 -23.14 -1.02
C GLU A 8 0.68 -23.68 0.23
N ASN A 9 2.00 -23.89 0.15
CA ASN A 9 2.85 -24.36 1.24
C ASN A 9 3.83 -23.28 1.75
N SER A 10 3.49 -22.00 1.57
CA SER A 10 4.41 -20.93 1.96
C SER A 10 4.49 -20.82 3.47
N VAL A 11 5.70 -20.60 3.96
CA VAL A 11 5.99 -20.50 5.38
C VAL A 11 6.54 -19.11 5.67
N CYS A 12 6.12 -18.53 6.79
CA CYS A 12 6.58 -17.23 7.21
C CYS A 12 8.02 -17.39 7.72
N ALA A 13 8.96 -16.56 7.26
CA ALA A 13 10.37 -16.68 7.61
C ALA A 13 10.69 -16.14 9.02
N ILE A 14 9.87 -16.49 10.02
CA ILE A 14 10.07 -16.11 11.42
C ILE A 14 10.85 -17.23 12.10
N LYS A 15 12.12 -16.97 12.42
CA LYS A 15 12.93 -17.91 13.21
C LYS A 15 12.39 -17.95 14.65
N ALA A 16 12.26 -19.15 15.22
CA ALA A 16 11.76 -19.34 16.59
C ALA A 16 12.54 -18.57 17.66
N GLU A 17 13.86 -18.39 17.45
CA GLU A 17 14.77 -17.66 18.34
C GLU A 17 14.83 -16.15 18.07
N SER A 18 14.03 -15.63 17.13
CA SER A 18 14.04 -14.21 16.81
C SER A 18 13.36 -13.36 17.90
N SER A 19 13.77 -12.10 18.02
CA SER A 19 13.10 -11.11 18.87
C SER A 19 11.62 -10.96 18.53
N LEU A 20 11.27 -11.05 17.24
CA LEU A 20 9.89 -11.03 16.77
C LEU A 20 9.10 -12.25 17.26
N ALA A 21 9.67 -13.46 17.18
CA ALA A 21 9.01 -14.66 17.70
C ALA A 21 8.76 -14.56 19.21
N LYS A 22 9.71 -14.03 19.97
CA LYS A 22 9.53 -13.77 21.41
C LYS A 22 8.40 -12.77 21.68
N LEU A 23 8.35 -11.67 20.93
CA LEU A 23 7.27 -10.68 21.04
C LEU A 23 5.89 -11.30 20.74
N ILE A 24 5.80 -12.12 19.69
CA ILE A 24 4.57 -12.84 19.33
C ILE A 24 4.14 -13.80 20.45
N LYS A 25 5.09 -14.54 21.03
CA LYS A 25 4.83 -15.45 22.15
C LYS A 25 4.26 -14.73 23.36
N GLU A 26 4.83 -13.57 23.71
CA GLU A 26 4.39 -12.74 24.83
C GLU A 26 3.07 -12.00 24.57
N SER A 27 2.75 -11.72 23.30
CA SER A 27 1.53 -11.04 22.90
C SER A 27 0.29 -11.89 23.19
N ARG A 28 -0.78 -11.26 23.70
CA ARG A 28 -2.10 -11.92 23.88
C ARG A 28 -3.07 -11.62 22.76
N VAL A 29 -2.96 -10.44 22.17
CA VAL A 29 -3.85 -9.92 21.14
C VAL A 29 -3.01 -9.49 19.95
N ILE A 30 -3.44 -9.84 18.74
CA ILE A 30 -2.88 -9.36 17.48
C ILE A 30 -3.97 -8.56 16.78
N ILE A 31 -3.67 -7.33 16.40
CA ILE A 31 -4.56 -6.49 15.59
C ILE A 31 -3.93 -6.36 14.22
N TRP A 32 -4.68 -6.74 13.19
CA TRP A 32 -4.23 -6.65 11.81
C TRP A 32 -5.24 -5.85 11.01
N ASP A 33 -4.89 -4.61 10.70
CA ASP A 33 -5.72 -3.71 9.91
C ASP A 33 -5.46 -3.86 8.40
N GLU A 34 -6.43 -3.47 7.59
CA GLU A 34 -6.39 -3.44 6.12
C GLU A 34 -6.10 -4.80 5.44
N ILE A 35 -6.67 -5.88 5.98
CA ILE A 35 -6.43 -7.23 5.44
C ILE A 35 -7.13 -7.49 4.09
N PHE A 36 -8.04 -6.62 3.66
CA PHE A 36 -8.84 -6.85 2.44
C PHE A 36 -8.00 -6.96 1.17
N SER A 37 -6.90 -6.19 1.13
CA SER A 37 -5.94 -6.17 0.02
C SER A 37 -4.86 -7.25 0.12
N VAL A 38 -4.87 -8.05 1.19
CA VAL A 38 -3.88 -9.09 1.45
C VAL A 38 -4.33 -10.40 0.80
N HIS A 39 -3.41 -11.06 0.11
CA HIS A 39 -3.65 -12.38 -0.48
C HIS A 39 -3.94 -13.40 0.64
N ARG A 40 -5.00 -14.22 0.50
CA ARG A 40 -5.46 -15.18 1.53
C ARG A 40 -4.35 -16.10 2.05
N VAL A 41 -3.48 -16.57 1.17
CA VAL A 41 -2.34 -17.45 1.50
C VAL A 41 -1.41 -16.80 2.52
N ASN A 42 -1.25 -15.47 2.50
CA ASN A 42 -0.43 -14.79 3.50
C ASN A 42 -1.08 -14.81 4.88
N ILE A 43 -2.41 -14.72 4.93
CA ILE A 43 -3.20 -14.78 6.17
C ILE A 43 -3.16 -16.21 6.72
N GLU A 44 -3.36 -17.21 5.86
CA GLU A 44 -3.23 -18.64 6.18
C GLU A 44 -1.82 -18.99 6.68
N CYS A 45 -0.79 -18.48 6.03
CA CYS A 45 0.59 -18.68 6.43
C CYS A 45 0.89 -18.11 7.83
N VAL A 46 0.34 -16.94 8.16
CA VAL A 46 0.46 -16.34 9.49
C VAL A 46 -0.26 -17.20 10.53
N GLU A 47 -1.45 -17.72 10.22
CA GLU A 47 -2.20 -18.61 11.10
C GLU A 47 -1.39 -19.87 11.44
N THR A 48 -0.85 -20.56 10.42
CA THR A 48 -0.01 -21.75 10.62
C THR A 48 1.26 -21.42 11.40
N THR A 49 1.91 -20.29 11.08
CA THR A 49 3.13 -19.86 11.79
C THR A 49 2.86 -19.59 13.27
N LEU A 50 1.68 -19.06 13.62
CA LEU A 50 1.31 -18.83 15.00
C LEU A 50 1.05 -20.14 15.73
N GLY A 51 0.43 -21.13 15.09
CA GLY A 51 0.31 -22.48 15.60
C GLY A 51 1.68 -23.09 15.92
N ASP A 52 2.60 -23.06 14.95
CA ASP A 52 3.96 -23.58 15.08
C ASP A 52 4.77 -22.87 16.18
N LEU A 53 4.69 -21.54 16.25
CA LEU A 53 5.42 -20.75 17.25
C LEU A 53 4.90 -20.98 18.66
N MET A 54 3.60 -21.23 18.80
CA MET A 54 2.94 -21.41 20.10
C MET A 54 2.85 -22.87 20.54
N ASP A 55 3.21 -23.82 19.66
CA ASP A 55 3.07 -25.27 19.87
C ASP A 55 1.63 -25.61 20.29
N SER A 56 0.65 -25.16 19.49
CA SER A 56 -0.77 -25.21 19.83
C SER A 56 -1.64 -25.51 18.61
N ASP A 57 -2.54 -26.48 18.75
CA ASP A 57 -3.56 -26.82 17.76
C ASP A 57 -4.78 -25.86 17.75
N HIS A 58 -4.84 -24.90 18.68
CA HIS A 58 -5.87 -23.87 18.66
C HIS A 58 -5.65 -22.89 17.49
N PRO A 59 -6.73 -22.41 16.85
CA PRO A 59 -6.64 -21.38 15.81
C PRO A 59 -5.76 -20.22 16.24
N TRP A 60 -4.90 -19.75 15.33
CA TRP A 60 -3.97 -18.65 15.59
C TRP A 60 -3.01 -18.89 16.77
N GLY A 61 -2.67 -20.15 17.06
CA GLY A 61 -1.82 -20.51 18.20
C GLY A 61 -2.41 -20.11 19.55
N GLY A 62 -3.75 -20.06 19.65
CA GLY A 62 -4.47 -19.63 20.85
C GLY A 62 -4.44 -18.12 21.11
N LYS A 63 -3.98 -17.31 20.15
CA LYS A 63 -3.98 -15.84 20.25
C LYS A 63 -5.36 -15.28 19.89
N ALA A 64 -5.75 -14.20 20.57
CA ALA A 64 -6.89 -13.41 20.12
C ALA A 64 -6.47 -12.55 18.92
N VAL A 65 -7.12 -12.71 17.77
CA VAL A 65 -6.77 -11.97 16.56
C VAL A 65 -7.95 -11.12 16.10
N LEU A 66 -7.74 -9.81 16.01
CA LEU A 66 -8.70 -8.84 15.48
C LEU A 66 -8.26 -8.43 14.08
N LEU A 67 -9.08 -8.78 13.09
CA LEU A 67 -8.83 -8.46 11.69
C LEU A 67 -9.73 -7.28 11.27
N GLY A 68 -9.12 -6.19 10.85
CA GLY A 68 -9.79 -5.01 10.30
C GLY A 68 -9.82 -5.05 8.78
N TRP A 69 -11.00 -4.83 8.20
CA TRP A 69 -11.13 -4.71 6.75
C TRP A 69 -12.34 -3.86 6.36
N ASP A 70 -12.28 -3.30 5.15
CA ASP A 70 -13.41 -2.65 4.50
C ASP A 70 -13.68 -3.33 3.15
N PRO A 71 -14.84 -3.99 2.96
CA PRO A 71 -15.16 -4.70 1.73
C PRO A 71 -15.35 -3.79 0.51
N ARG A 72 -15.39 -2.46 0.72
CA ARG A 72 -15.48 -1.45 -0.34
C ARG A 72 -14.10 -1.03 -0.85
N GLN A 73 -13.02 -1.55 -0.26
CA GLN A 73 -11.65 -1.31 -0.71
C GLN A 73 -11.22 -2.29 -1.81
N ALA A 74 -10.04 -2.03 -2.38
CA ALA A 74 -9.49 -2.83 -3.47
C ALA A 74 -9.19 -4.29 -3.06
N LEU A 75 -9.55 -5.22 -3.95
CA LEU A 75 -9.17 -6.63 -3.85
C LEU A 75 -7.65 -6.80 -3.93
N PRO A 76 -7.11 -7.98 -3.55
CA PRO A 76 -5.68 -8.25 -3.67
C PRO A 76 -5.14 -8.02 -5.09
N VAL A 77 -4.08 -7.22 -5.19
CA VAL A 77 -3.46 -6.89 -6.48
C VAL A 77 -2.50 -8.00 -6.88
N ILE A 78 -2.83 -8.72 -7.95
CA ILE A 78 -2.01 -9.80 -8.49
C ILE A 78 -1.64 -9.48 -9.94
N LYS A 79 -0.34 -9.32 -10.20
CA LYS A 79 0.15 -8.96 -11.53
C LYS A 79 -0.31 -9.99 -12.57
N ARG A 80 -0.92 -9.52 -13.65
CA ARG A 80 -1.38 -10.34 -14.80
C ARG A 80 -2.42 -11.40 -14.45
N ALA A 81 -3.11 -11.27 -13.32
CA ALA A 81 -4.18 -12.18 -12.93
C ALA A 81 -5.52 -11.81 -13.58
N GLY A 82 -6.27 -12.83 -13.99
CA GLY A 82 -7.67 -12.67 -14.39
C GLY A 82 -8.60 -12.55 -13.18
N ARG A 83 -9.87 -12.18 -13.44
CA ARG A 83 -10.91 -12.01 -12.41
C ARG A 83 -11.03 -13.22 -11.47
N ALA A 84 -11.07 -14.44 -12.03
CA ALA A 84 -11.18 -15.67 -11.23
C ALA A 84 -10.00 -15.89 -10.29
N GLN A 85 -8.78 -15.53 -10.70
CA GLN A 85 -7.59 -15.64 -9.86
C GLN A 85 -7.61 -14.62 -8.71
N ILE A 86 -8.08 -13.40 -8.97
CA ILE A 86 -8.25 -12.37 -7.94
C ILE A 86 -9.29 -12.82 -6.90
N VAL A 87 -10.43 -13.36 -7.35
CA VAL A 87 -11.46 -13.90 -6.45
C VAL A 87 -10.91 -15.04 -5.61
N LYS A 88 -10.17 -15.98 -6.22
CA LYS A 88 -9.54 -17.10 -5.49
C LYS A 88 -8.50 -16.64 -4.46
N ALA A 89 -7.90 -15.47 -4.64
CA ALA A 89 -6.95 -14.91 -3.69
C ALA A 89 -7.58 -14.18 -2.50
N TRP A 90 -8.89 -13.96 -2.54
CA TRP A 90 -9.59 -13.18 -1.55
C TRP A 90 -9.85 -13.96 -0.26
N ILE A 91 -9.81 -13.27 0.89
CA ILE A 91 -9.96 -13.86 2.22
C ILE A 91 -11.26 -14.65 2.39
N GLN A 92 -12.36 -14.24 1.74
CA GLN A 92 -13.63 -14.97 1.81
C GLN A 92 -13.57 -16.39 1.23
N THR A 93 -12.58 -16.66 0.39
CA THR A 93 -12.34 -18.00 -0.17
C THR A 93 -11.38 -18.85 0.67
N SER A 94 -10.89 -18.30 1.78
CA SER A 94 -10.00 -19.00 2.71
C SER A 94 -10.79 -19.98 3.58
N PRO A 95 -10.22 -21.15 3.92
CA PRO A 95 -10.75 -22.04 4.95
C PRO A 95 -10.89 -21.38 6.33
N LEU A 96 -10.17 -20.29 6.58
CA LEU A 96 -10.24 -19.54 7.84
C LEU A 96 -11.52 -18.70 7.96
N TYR A 97 -12.10 -18.26 6.83
CA TYR A 97 -13.22 -17.31 6.86
C TYR A 97 -14.45 -17.82 7.64
N PRO A 98 -14.90 -19.09 7.48
CA PRO A 98 -16.00 -19.65 8.27
C PRO A 98 -15.71 -19.75 9.78
N LEU A 99 -14.44 -19.70 10.19
CA LEU A 99 -14.03 -19.75 11.60
C LEU A 99 -14.02 -18.37 12.26
N MET A 100 -14.17 -17.30 11.47
CA MET A 100 -14.12 -15.92 11.96
C MET A 100 -15.49 -15.45 12.43
N GLN A 101 -15.49 -14.65 13.50
CA GLN A 101 -16.68 -13.93 13.94
C GLN A 101 -16.69 -12.52 13.34
N GLU A 102 -17.72 -12.21 12.56
CA GLU A 102 -17.86 -10.91 11.91
C GLU A 102 -18.54 -9.88 12.83
N HIS A 103 -17.94 -8.69 12.95
CA HIS A 103 -18.52 -7.54 13.64
C HIS A 103 -18.53 -6.32 12.71
N LYS A 104 -19.71 -5.77 12.45
CA LYS A 104 -19.88 -4.61 11.55
C LYS A 104 -19.94 -3.30 12.32
N LEU A 105 -19.00 -2.40 12.04
CA LEU A 105 -19.05 -1.01 12.51
C LEU A 105 -20.07 -0.23 11.66
N LYS A 106 -20.97 0.51 12.31
CA LYS A 106 -22.06 1.24 11.64
C LYS A 106 -21.97 2.76 11.74
N VAL A 107 -21.20 3.26 12.72
CA VAL A 107 -21.09 4.70 12.98
C VAL A 107 -19.83 5.21 12.27
N ASN A 108 -20.02 6.10 11.30
CA ASN A 108 -18.92 6.83 10.68
C ASN A 108 -18.44 7.91 11.68
N MET A 109 -17.18 7.82 12.07
CA MET A 109 -16.54 8.75 13.01
C MET A 109 -15.72 9.84 12.32
N ARG A 110 -15.58 9.77 10.99
CA ARG A 110 -14.71 10.64 10.19
C ARG A 110 -15.46 11.86 9.64
N THR A 111 -16.73 11.69 9.30
CA THR A 111 -17.55 12.74 8.68
C THR A 111 -18.38 13.45 9.74
N ASP A 112 -18.51 14.77 9.62
CA ASP A 112 -19.43 15.52 10.47
C ASP A 112 -20.89 15.08 10.17
N LYS A 113 -21.79 15.19 11.14
CA LYS A 113 -23.22 14.97 10.94
C LYS A 113 -23.80 15.88 9.86
N ALA A 114 -23.18 17.03 9.60
CA ALA A 114 -23.55 17.92 8.51
C ALA A 114 -23.26 17.33 7.11
N GLU A 115 -22.37 16.35 6.98
CA GLU A 115 -21.94 15.75 5.70
C GLU A 115 -22.59 14.37 5.44
N ASN A 116 -23.75 14.11 6.06
CA ASN A 116 -24.45 12.83 5.93
C ASN A 116 -24.84 12.51 4.48
N GLU A 117 -25.17 13.51 3.66
CA GLU A 117 -25.53 13.29 2.25
C GLU A 117 -24.36 12.73 1.45
N PHE A 118 -23.17 13.34 1.58
CA PHE A 118 -21.96 12.87 0.92
C PHE A 118 -21.52 11.50 1.46
N SER A 119 -21.65 11.28 2.76
CA SER A 119 -21.35 9.99 3.39
C SER A 119 -22.23 8.86 2.86
N ASN A 120 -23.54 9.11 2.73
CA ASN A 120 -24.50 8.17 2.17
C ASN A 120 -24.24 7.92 0.69
N TYR A 121 -23.90 8.95 -0.07
CA TYR A 121 -23.47 8.82 -1.46
C TYR A 121 -22.26 7.88 -1.60
N LEU A 122 -21.23 8.05 -0.77
CA LEU A 122 -20.04 7.17 -0.78
C LEU A 122 -20.39 5.73 -0.36
N LEU A 123 -21.33 5.56 0.57
CA LEU A 123 -21.84 4.24 0.96
C LEU A 123 -22.54 3.55 -0.21
N ASP A 124 -23.45 4.25 -0.89
CA ASP A 124 -24.18 3.69 -2.03
C ASP A 124 -23.23 3.37 -3.20
N LEU A 125 -22.20 4.19 -3.41
CA LEU A 125 -21.15 3.92 -4.38
C LEU A 125 -20.34 2.66 -4.03
N GLY A 126 -19.86 2.55 -2.79
CA GLY A 126 -19.06 1.41 -2.34
C GLY A 126 -19.85 0.09 -2.28
N GLU A 127 -21.15 0.16 -2.02
CA GLU A 127 -22.04 -1.01 -2.01
C GLU A 127 -22.61 -1.35 -3.40
N GLY A 128 -22.27 -0.57 -4.44
CA GLY A 128 -22.72 -0.80 -5.81
C GLY A 128 -24.22 -0.56 -6.01
N LYS A 129 -24.85 0.26 -5.17
CA LYS A 129 -26.28 0.65 -5.26
C LYS A 129 -26.54 1.76 -6.27
N MET A 130 -25.49 2.41 -6.76
CA MET A 130 -25.56 3.44 -7.81
C MET A 130 -26.12 2.86 -9.11
N LYS A 131 -26.81 3.69 -9.89
CA LYS A 131 -27.35 3.26 -11.19
C LYS A 131 -26.22 2.81 -12.10
N HIS A 132 -26.28 1.57 -12.54
CA HIS A 132 -25.37 0.99 -13.51
C HIS A 132 -25.83 1.35 -14.94
N GLY A 133 -24.90 1.72 -15.81
CA GLY A 133 -25.11 1.59 -17.25
C GLY A 133 -25.07 0.11 -17.66
N GLU A 134 -25.07 -0.18 -18.96
CA GLU A 134 -25.07 -1.57 -19.47
C GLU A 134 -23.88 -2.43 -19.00
N SER A 135 -22.79 -1.81 -18.53
CA SER A 135 -21.58 -2.53 -18.08
C SER A 135 -20.80 -1.88 -16.92
N GLU A 136 -21.03 -0.60 -16.58
CA GLU A 136 -20.21 0.14 -15.63
C GLU A 136 -21.04 1.10 -14.74
N VAL A 137 -20.55 1.32 -13.51
CA VAL A 137 -21.08 2.34 -12.60
C VAL A 137 -20.74 3.72 -13.16
N GLN A 138 -21.76 4.55 -13.41
CA GLN A 138 -21.53 5.93 -13.81
C GLN A 138 -21.45 6.83 -12.58
N VAL A 139 -20.26 7.36 -12.31
CA VAL A 139 -20.03 8.35 -11.25
C VAL A 139 -20.06 9.74 -11.89
N GLN A 140 -21.08 10.53 -11.56
CA GLN A 140 -21.18 11.91 -12.04
C GLN A 140 -20.34 12.83 -11.17
N ILE A 141 -19.25 13.36 -11.72
CA ILE A 141 -18.44 14.40 -11.08
C ILE A 141 -18.99 15.76 -11.52
N THR A 142 -19.40 16.59 -10.57
CA THR A 142 -19.89 17.94 -10.85
C THR A 142 -18.78 18.78 -11.50
N THR A 143 -19.14 19.64 -12.44
CA THR A 143 -18.19 20.55 -13.11
C THR A 143 -17.44 21.47 -12.14
N ALA A 144 -17.98 21.72 -10.95
CA ALA A 144 -17.32 22.44 -9.87
C ALA A 144 -16.04 21.76 -9.35
N TYR A 145 -15.89 20.45 -9.56
CA TYR A 145 -14.71 19.67 -9.16
C TYR A 145 -13.78 19.35 -10.34
N LEU A 146 -14.05 19.92 -11.52
CA LEU A 146 -13.22 19.72 -12.71
C LEU A 146 -12.24 20.87 -12.88
N VAL A 147 -10.97 20.52 -12.98
CA VAL A 147 -9.87 21.44 -13.29
C VAL A 147 -9.45 21.26 -14.75
N LYS A 148 -9.03 22.36 -15.39
CA LYS A 148 -8.70 22.37 -16.83
C LYS A 148 -7.42 21.60 -17.16
N ASP A 149 -6.46 21.65 -16.26
CA ASP A 149 -5.14 21.05 -16.43
C ASP A 149 -4.48 20.75 -15.08
N LEU A 150 -3.41 19.95 -15.14
CA LEU A 150 -2.65 19.52 -13.97
C LEU A 150 -1.97 20.68 -13.22
N LYS A 151 -1.57 21.75 -13.93
CA LYS A 151 -0.91 22.90 -13.27
C LYS A 151 -1.91 23.63 -12.38
N THR A 152 -3.12 23.82 -12.87
CA THR A 152 -4.24 24.40 -12.12
C THR A 152 -4.55 23.57 -10.89
N LEU A 153 -4.66 22.23 -11.03
CA LEU A 153 -4.86 21.32 -9.90
C LEU A 153 -3.80 21.50 -8.81
N ILE A 154 -2.52 21.52 -9.22
CA ILE A 154 -1.40 21.65 -8.29
C ILE A 154 -1.43 23.00 -7.58
N SER A 155 -1.68 24.10 -8.30
CA SER A 155 -1.73 25.44 -7.69
C SER A 155 -2.92 25.63 -6.75
N GLU A 156 -4.06 25.00 -7.03
CA GLU A 156 -5.24 25.04 -6.15
C GLU A 156 -5.06 24.14 -4.91
N THR A 157 -4.40 22.99 -5.06
CA THR A 157 -4.15 22.06 -3.95
C THR A 157 -3.07 22.58 -2.99
N PHE A 158 -2.10 23.32 -3.52
CA PHE A 158 -0.96 23.84 -2.77
C PHE A 158 -0.76 25.34 -3.08
N PRO A 159 -1.65 26.21 -2.57
CA PRO A 159 -1.50 27.65 -2.73
C PRO A 159 -0.19 28.13 -2.10
N ASP A 160 0.41 29.16 -2.69
CA ASP A 160 1.59 29.87 -2.18
C ASP A 160 2.78 28.99 -1.68
N PHE A 161 3.02 27.88 -2.38
CA PHE A 161 3.98 26.87 -1.94
C PHE A 161 5.39 27.38 -1.63
N GLN A 162 5.90 28.38 -2.37
CA GLN A 162 7.25 28.91 -2.14
C GLN A 162 7.41 29.58 -0.78
N ASN A 163 6.32 30.19 -0.27
CA ASN A 163 6.32 30.85 1.03
C ASN A 163 5.90 29.87 2.15
N GLU A 164 5.09 28.86 1.82
CA GLU A 164 4.50 27.94 2.80
C GLU A 164 5.32 26.67 3.05
N CYS A 165 6.23 26.27 2.15
CA CYS A 165 6.97 25.00 2.26
C CYS A 165 7.93 24.91 3.47
N GLY A 166 8.26 26.05 4.10
CA GLY A 166 9.04 26.08 5.34
C GLY A 166 8.21 25.73 6.59
N ASP A 167 6.88 25.76 6.48
CA ASP A 167 5.95 25.38 7.54
C ASP A 167 5.45 23.95 7.32
N LYS A 168 5.75 23.09 8.31
CA LYS A 168 5.33 21.68 8.29
C LYS A 168 3.81 21.56 8.21
N GLU A 169 3.05 22.42 8.87
CA GLU A 169 1.59 22.31 8.87
C GLU A 169 1.01 22.60 7.49
N ASN A 170 1.56 23.58 6.77
CA ASN A 170 1.09 23.91 5.42
C ASN A 170 1.48 22.85 4.38
N LEU A 171 2.64 22.21 4.56
CA LEU A 171 3.10 21.14 3.67
C LEU A 171 2.14 19.93 3.63
N PHE A 172 1.43 19.66 4.73
CA PHE A 172 0.52 18.50 4.86
C PHE A 172 -0.96 18.82 4.60
N LYS A 173 -1.30 20.05 4.21
CA LYS A 173 -2.71 20.45 3.97
C LYS A 173 -3.32 19.87 2.69
N GLY A 174 -2.49 19.55 1.70
CA GLY A 174 -2.94 19.08 0.39
C GLY A 174 -2.40 17.69 0.06
N THR A 175 -3.17 16.91 -0.70
CA THR A 175 -2.68 15.63 -1.26
C THR A 175 -3.32 15.41 -2.62
N VAL A 176 -2.51 14.99 -3.59
CA VAL A 176 -2.98 14.60 -4.93
C VAL A 176 -2.87 13.09 -5.06
N TYR A 177 -3.96 12.44 -5.46
CA TYR A 177 -4.01 11.01 -5.74
C TYR A 177 -4.13 10.80 -7.25
N THR A 178 -3.36 9.84 -7.79
CA THR A 178 -3.47 9.41 -9.19
C THR A 178 -3.68 7.89 -9.25
N PRO A 179 -4.36 7.37 -10.28
CA PRO A 179 -4.54 5.92 -10.43
C PRO A 179 -3.22 5.18 -10.68
N LEU A 180 -2.24 5.84 -11.31
CA LEU A 180 -0.96 5.24 -11.68
C LEU A 180 0.22 5.87 -10.93
N ASN A 181 1.15 5.01 -10.53
CA ASN A 181 2.42 5.41 -9.93
C ASN A 181 3.32 6.20 -10.89
N LYS A 182 3.07 6.15 -12.21
CA LYS A 182 3.81 7.01 -13.16
C LYS A 182 3.37 8.46 -12.99
N ASP A 183 2.06 8.71 -12.99
CA ASP A 183 1.53 10.07 -12.94
C ASP A 183 1.88 10.76 -11.63
N ILE A 184 1.84 10.06 -10.48
CA ILE A 184 2.26 10.63 -9.20
C ILE A 184 3.77 10.94 -9.18
N ARG A 185 4.60 10.16 -9.88
CA ARG A 185 6.04 10.46 -10.00
C ARG A 185 6.25 11.75 -10.78
N ASP A 186 5.60 11.87 -11.93
CA ASP A 186 5.70 13.07 -12.76
C ASP A 186 5.24 14.32 -11.96
N ILE A 187 4.15 14.22 -11.19
CA ILE A 187 3.67 15.30 -10.31
C ILE A 187 4.66 15.61 -9.20
N ASN A 188 5.18 14.59 -8.51
CA ASN A 188 6.14 14.78 -7.44
C ASN A 188 7.44 15.40 -7.93
N ASP A 189 7.96 14.98 -9.09
CA ASP A 189 9.16 15.53 -9.71
C ASP A 189 8.94 17.00 -10.08
N MET A 190 7.77 17.33 -10.65
CA MET A 190 7.38 18.72 -10.91
C MET A 190 7.35 19.57 -9.63
N ARG A 191 6.98 18.99 -8.49
CA ARG A 191 6.92 19.68 -7.19
C ARG A 191 8.28 19.85 -6.54
N VAL A 192 9.10 18.81 -6.54
CA VAL A 192 10.46 18.86 -6.01
C VAL A 192 11.30 19.91 -6.76
N ALA A 193 11.09 20.06 -8.07
CA ALA A 193 11.80 21.06 -8.87
C ALA A 193 11.52 22.53 -8.46
N VAL A 194 10.42 22.81 -7.74
CA VAL A 194 10.05 24.16 -7.27
C VAL A 194 10.31 24.36 -5.78
N PHE A 195 10.80 23.34 -5.08
CA PHE A 195 11.09 23.40 -3.65
C PHE A 195 12.30 24.34 -3.41
N PRO A 196 12.23 25.30 -2.49
CA PRO A 196 13.40 26.10 -2.15
C PRO A 196 14.41 25.28 -1.37
N GLY A 197 15.69 25.41 -1.72
CA GLY A 197 16.81 24.71 -1.09
C GLY A 197 17.63 23.90 -2.08
N ASP A 198 18.69 23.29 -1.59
CA ASP A 198 19.60 22.48 -2.40
C ASP A 198 19.06 21.06 -2.60
N GLU A 199 19.07 20.58 -3.83
CA GLU A 199 18.71 19.20 -4.15
C GLU A 199 19.74 18.23 -3.55
N SER A 200 19.25 17.24 -2.80
CA SER A 200 20.07 16.16 -2.25
C SER A 200 19.61 14.82 -2.80
N ASN A 201 20.53 14.13 -3.48
CA ASN A 201 20.28 12.82 -4.06
C ASN A 201 20.73 11.71 -3.11
N PHE A 202 19.78 10.88 -2.68
CA PHE A 202 20.04 9.74 -1.81
C PHE A 202 20.00 8.45 -2.63
N GLN A 203 21.12 7.73 -2.64
CA GLN A 203 21.14 6.38 -3.18
C GLN A 203 20.93 5.38 -2.05
N LEU A 204 20.08 4.38 -2.27
CA LEU A 204 19.81 3.32 -1.29
C LEU A 204 21.11 2.71 -0.74
N THR A 205 22.14 2.54 -1.58
CA THR A 205 23.46 2.00 -1.22
C THR A 205 24.26 2.85 -0.23
N GLN A 206 23.96 4.15 -0.09
CA GLN A 206 24.63 5.03 0.88
C GLN A 206 24.19 4.74 2.32
N PHE A 207 22.95 4.29 2.53
CA PHE A 207 22.46 3.87 3.84
C PHE A 207 23.14 2.58 4.34
N TRP A 208 23.57 1.71 3.43
CA TRP A 208 24.26 0.46 3.78
C TRP A 208 25.72 0.65 4.19
N LYS A 209 26.37 1.75 3.78
CA LYS A 209 27.79 2.00 4.11
C LYS A 209 27.98 2.62 5.49
N ASN A 210 26.96 3.27 6.03
CA ASN A 210 27.02 3.98 7.31
C ASN A 210 26.23 3.29 8.44
N GLY A 211 25.50 2.21 8.15
CA GLY A 211 24.83 1.39 9.14
C GLY A 211 25.74 0.28 9.67
N GLN A 212 26.23 0.41 10.90
CA GLN A 212 26.55 -0.76 11.72
C GLN A 212 25.25 -1.54 11.92
N GLY A 213 24.99 -2.51 11.06
CA GLY A 213 23.79 -3.34 11.09
C GLY A 213 24.14 -4.72 10.58
N GLU A 214 24.08 -5.69 11.49
CA GLU A 214 24.41 -7.09 11.28
C GLU A 214 23.69 -7.69 10.07
N GLY A 215 24.37 -8.66 9.44
CA GLY A 215 24.03 -9.24 8.16
C GLY A 215 22.60 -9.78 8.09
N GLY A 216 21.79 -9.15 7.24
CA GLY A 216 20.48 -9.62 6.82
C GLY A 216 20.31 -9.39 5.33
N THR A 217 20.60 -10.40 4.51
CA THR A 217 20.38 -10.35 3.06
C THR A 217 18.88 -10.29 2.77
N VAL A 218 18.35 -9.12 2.44
CA VAL A 218 16.98 -9.00 1.94
C VAL A 218 17.00 -9.19 0.42
N LYS A 219 16.83 -10.44 -0.03
CA LYS A 219 16.41 -10.73 -1.41
C LYS A 219 14.89 -10.66 -1.44
N GLY A 220 14.33 -9.80 -2.30
CA GLY A 220 12.89 -9.87 -2.62
C GLY A 220 12.12 -8.56 -2.66
N TRP A 221 12.76 -7.39 -2.71
CA TRP A 221 12.06 -6.17 -3.14
C TRP A 221 12.12 -6.07 -4.65
N ASP A 222 10.93 -6.00 -5.25
CA ASP A 222 10.66 -5.68 -6.64
C ASP A 222 11.44 -4.41 -7.02
N THR A 223 12.62 -4.57 -7.63
CA THR A 223 13.41 -3.47 -8.19
C THR A 223 12.74 -2.99 -9.47
N GLY A 224 11.57 -2.39 -9.34
CA GLY A 224 10.93 -1.65 -10.43
C GLY A 224 11.68 -0.37 -10.84
N ASN A 225 12.97 -0.23 -10.52
CA ASN A 225 13.82 0.93 -10.79
C ASN A 225 15.34 0.57 -10.73
N GLY A 226 15.76 -0.54 -11.35
CA GLY A 226 17.18 -0.95 -11.39
C GLY A 226 17.84 -1.00 -12.77
N GLU A 227 17.07 -1.11 -13.86
CA GLU A 227 17.60 -1.48 -15.17
C GLU A 227 17.23 -0.49 -16.27
N VAL A 228 17.62 0.78 -16.15
CA VAL A 228 17.62 1.71 -17.31
C VAL A 228 18.87 2.60 -17.38
N TRP A 229 19.69 2.69 -16.33
CA TRP A 229 20.82 3.65 -16.29
C TRP A 229 22.22 3.07 -16.54
N ARG A 230 22.35 1.81 -16.99
CA ARG A 230 23.67 1.24 -17.36
C ARG A 230 24.02 1.30 -18.84
N GLU A 231 23.07 1.40 -19.77
CA GLU A 231 23.41 1.34 -21.21
C GLU A 231 23.67 2.71 -21.89
N GLY A 232 23.37 3.83 -21.20
CA GLY A 232 23.54 5.18 -21.76
C GLY A 232 24.92 5.82 -21.57
N VAL A 233 25.71 5.34 -20.59
CA VAL A 233 26.96 6.01 -20.17
C VAL A 233 28.23 5.37 -20.77
N GLU A 234 28.16 4.13 -21.24
CA GLU A 234 29.31 3.45 -21.87
C GLU A 234 29.47 3.74 -23.37
N ARG A 235 28.45 4.30 -24.06
CA ARG A 235 28.55 4.64 -25.50
C ARG A 235 29.18 6.00 -25.81
N SER A 236 29.44 6.85 -24.82
CA SER A 236 29.95 8.23 -25.02
C SER A 236 31.41 8.44 -24.60
N ARG A 237 32.14 7.40 -24.16
CA ARG A 237 33.56 7.50 -23.78
C ARG A 237 34.48 6.52 -24.51
N GLY A 238 34.46 6.56 -25.84
CA GLY A 238 35.34 5.71 -26.64
C GLY A 238 35.53 6.15 -28.09
N ARG A 239 36.12 7.33 -28.33
CA ARG A 239 36.89 7.64 -29.56
C ARG A 239 37.66 8.95 -29.41
N SER A 240 38.85 8.87 -28.81
CA SER A 240 39.93 9.80 -29.11
C SER A 240 41.04 8.98 -29.77
N ARG A 241 41.15 9.11 -31.09
CA ARG A 241 42.23 8.52 -31.90
C ARG A 241 43.50 9.33 -31.66
N LYS A 242 44.58 8.66 -31.26
CA LYS A 242 45.96 9.13 -31.46
C LYS A 242 46.62 8.24 -32.51
N ARG A 243 47.30 8.93 -33.44
CA ARG A 243 48.01 8.51 -34.66
C ARG A 243 47.14 8.38 -35.89
#